data_AF-A0AAV0WKQ2-F1
#
_entry.id   AF-A0AAV0WKQ2-F1
#
_cell.length_a   1.000
_cell.length_b   1.000
_cell.length_c   1.000
_cell.angle_alpha   90.00
_cell.angle_beta   90.00
_cell.angle_gamma   90.00
#
_symmetry.space_group_name_H-M   'P 1'
#
loop_
_entity.id
_entity.type
_entity.pdbx_description
1 polymer ?
#
loop_
_entity_poly.entity_id
_entity_poly.type
_entity_poly.pdbx_seq_one_letter_code
_entity_poly.pdbx_strand_id
1 'polypeptide(L)'
;MSSILKFFKSDNKNTTSVSNVSIDVDSDKSSVGSPPIKRRKPEMSQSDADRNIFPNDIANFCRKQLNDIEKYEVLVHNWIPDVDFKFPTSGKRNLKFQHSWLRSFVWLVYSAAEDGAYCRYCVSFGSNSVGKGGHQNTNLLVQTAFQDWKKALEKFREHQKKKYHLDAMEDGQNFKLIYEKRKSDVISEIDIGR
;
A
#
# COMPACT_ATOMS: atom_id res chain seq x y z
N MET A 1 42.84 12.17 20.76
CA MET A 1 42.27 13.52 20.91
C MET A 1 40.90 13.52 20.25
N SER A 2 39.83 13.94 20.93
CA SER A 2 38.47 13.96 20.37
C SER A 2 38.01 15.40 20.22
N SER A 3 37.74 15.85 18.99
CA SER A 3 37.26 17.20 18.70
C SER A 3 35.86 17.14 18.10
N ILE A 4 34.88 17.47 18.93
CA ILE A 4 33.47 17.61 18.56
C ILE A 4 33.30 18.89 17.74
N LEU A 5 32.88 18.75 16.48
CA LEU A 5 32.46 19.87 15.65
C LEU A 5 31.14 20.44 16.18
N LYS A 6 31.24 21.55 16.91
CA LYS A 6 30.15 22.51 17.07
C LYS A 6 30.01 23.28 15.76
N PHE A 7 28.79 23.57 15.31
CA PHE A 7 28.32 24.87 14.81
C PHE A 7 26.99 24.71 14.07
N PHE A 8 25.90 25.16 14.70
CA PHE A 8 24.82 25.91 14.05
C PHE A 8 24.03 26.63 15.16
N LYS A 9 24.06 27.96 15.17
CA LYS A 9 23.10 28.77 15.94
C LYS A 9 21.94 29.12 15.01
N SER A 10 20.72 28.99 15.52
CA SER A 10 19.51 29.43 14.83
C SER A 10 19.11 30.80 15.38
N ASP A 11 18.93 31.77 14.50
CA ASP A 11 18.19 32.99 14.79
C ASP A 11 17.04 33.10 13.79
N ASN A 12 15.82 33.18 14.30
CA ASN A 12 14.61 33.42 13.51
C ASN A 12 13.73 34.41 14.28
N LYS A 13 13.43 35.56 13.68
CA LYS A 13 12.48 36.55 14.20
C LYS A 13 11.68 37.17 13.06
N ASN A 14 10.36 37.00 13.13
CA ASN A 14 9.36 37.66 12.29
C ASN A 14 9.53 39.19 12.25
N THR A 15 9.18 39.80 11.11
CA THR A 15 8.49 41.10 11.11
C THR A 15 7.38 41.14 10.05
N THR A 16 6.32 41.88 10.36
CA THR A 16 5.10 42.05 9.57
C THR A 16 5.20 43.30 8.70
N SER A 17 4.56 43.32 7.52
CA SER A 17 4.05 44.58 6.93
C SER A 17 2.81 44.34 6.06
N VAL A 18 1.96 45.36 5.99
CA VAL A 18 0.62 45.35 5.38
C VAL A 18 0.54 46.48 4.36
N SER A 19 -0.18 46.31 3.26
CA SER A 19 -0.67 47.46 2.46
C SER A 19 -2.01 47.20 1.77
N ASN A 20 -2.83 48.25 1.82
CA ASN A 20 -4.21 48.42 1.33
C ASN A 20 -4.22 49.64 0.37
N VAL A 21 -5.17 49.89 -0.54
CA VAL A 21 -6.40 49.21 -1.01
C VAL A 21 -6.74 49.84 -2.38
N SER A 22 -7.53 49.19 -3.25
CA SER A 22 -8.51 49.88 -4.13
C SER A 22 -9.49 48.92 -4.83
N ILE A 23 -10.67 49.46 -5.18
CA ILE A 23 -11.89 48.79 -5.61
C ILE A 23 -12.41 49.50 -6.86
N ASP A 24 -12.99 48.77 -7.82
CA ASP A 24 -14.06 49.15 -8.75
C ASP A 24 -14.65 47.82 -9.29
N VAL A 25 -15.82 47.34 -8.88
CA VAL A 25 -17.20 47.73 -9.28
C VAL A 25 -17.42 47.69 -10.80
N ASP A 26 -18.06 46.61 -11.27
CA ASP A 26 -19.34 46.78 -12.00
C ASP A 26 -20.23 45.53 -11.89
N SER A 27 -21.52 45.73 -12.15
CA SER A 27 -22.58 44.71 -12.08
C SER A 27 -22.92 44.16 -13.47
N ASP A 28 -23.24 42.87 -13.57
CA ASP A 28 -24.47 42.54 -14.31
C ASP A 28 -25.12 41.20 -13.93
N LYS A 29 -26.36 41.04 -14.38
CA LYS A 29 -27.42 40.23 -13.81
C LYS A 29 -27.86 39.12 -14.76
N SER A 30 -27.84 37.86 -14.34
CA SER A 30 -28.81 36.86 -14.84
C SER A 30 -28.97 35.65 -13.93
N SER A 31 -30.17 35.08 -13.94
CA SER A 31 -30.64 34.00 -13.09
C SER A 31 -31.02 32.79 -13.95
N VAL A 32 -30.49 31.60 -13.62
CA VAL A 32 -31.15 30.30 -13.88
C VAL A 32 -30.81 29.35 -12.73
N GLY A 33 -31.80 28.63 -12.22
CA GLY A 33 -31.72 27.96 -10.92
C GLY A 33 -31.01 26.59 -10.87
N SER A 34 -30.45 26.27 -9.71
CA SER A 34 -29.85 24.98 -9.38
C SER A 34 -30.89 23.91 -9.01
N PRO A 35 -30.85 22.69 -9.57
CA PRO A 35 -31.60 21.55 -9.05
C PRO A 35 -30.92 20.97 -7.80
N PRO A 36 -31.65 20.65 -6.73
CA PRO A 36 -31.08 19.99 -5.55
C PRO A 36 -30.84 18.50 -5.84
N ILE A 37 -29.60 18.12 -6.20
CA ILE A 37 -29.21 16.71 -6.33
C ILE A 37 -29.22 16.09 -4.92
N LYS A 38 -30.31 15.38 -4.62
CA LYS A 38 -30.47 14.61 -3.37
C LYS A 38 -29.31 13.63 -3.22
N ARG A 39 -28.56 13.77 -2.12
CA ARG A 39 -27.60 12.77 -1.65
C ARG A 39 -28.31 11.42 -1.52
N ARG A 40 -28.04 10.47 -2.41
CA ARG A 40 -28.33 9.05 -2.16
C ARG A 40 -27.10 8.45 -1.49
N LYS A 41 -27.17 8.23 -0.18
CA LYS A 41 -26.36 7.17 0.44
C LYS A 41 -26.84 5.84 -0.15
N PRO A 42 -25.95 4.95 -0.63
CA PRO A 42 -26.28 3.53 -0.69
C PRO A 42 -26.30 3.02 0.76
N GLU A 43 -27.46 2.56 1.21
CA GLU A 43 -27.62 1.97 2.54
C GLU A 43 -27.78 0.46 2.39
N MET A 44 -26.81 -0.27 2.94
CA MET A 44 -26.84 -1.63 3.47
C MET A 44 -27.76 -2.68 2.80
N SER A 45 -27.16 -3.75 2.25
CA SER A 45 -27.51 -5.16 2.60
C SER A 45 -26.82 -6.18 1.67
N GLN A 46 -25.65 -6.68 2.05
CA GLN A 46 -25.18 -7.99 1.60
C GLN A 46 -24.61 -8.78 2.78
N SER A 47 -24.98 -10.05 2.83
CA SER A 47 -24.90 -10.94 3.98
C SER A 47 -23.47 -11.34 4.36
N ASP A 48 -23.27 -11.69 5.63
CA ASP A 48 -22.04 -12.28 6.19
C ASP A 48 -21.53 -13.55 5.47
N ALA A 49 -22.34 -14.14 4.58
CA ALA A 49 -22.03 -15.30 3.74
C ALA A 49 -21.27 -14.99 2.43
N ASP A 50 -21.11 -13.73 2.03
CA ASP A 50 -20.32 -13.34 0.84
C ASP A 50 -18.82 -13.10 1.17
N ARG A 51 -18.37 -13.56 2.34
CA ARG A 51 -16.97 -13.42 2.75
C ARG A 51 -16.09 -14.44 2.04
N ASN A 52 -15.10 -13.90 1.31
CA ASN A 52 -13.99 -14.59 0.63
C ASN A 52 -14.32 -15.31 -0.70
N ILE A 53 -14.77 -14.53 -1.70
CA ILE A 53 -14.57 -14.89 -3.12
C ILE A 53 -13.08 -15.12 -3.44
N PHE A 54 -12.18 -14.38 -2.77
CA PHE A 54 -10.72 -14.50 -2.91
C PHE A 54 -10.06 -14.68 -1.52
N PRO A 55 -9.96 -15.91 -0.99
CA PRO A 55 -9.37 -16.16 0.32
C PRO A 55 -7.90 -15.74 0.34
N ASN A 56 -7.51 -14.99 1.37
CA ASN A 56 -6.18 -14.38 1.53
C ASN A 56 -5.79 -13.36 0.43
N ASP A 57 -6.76 -12.62 -0.13
CA ASP A 57 -6.47 -11.42 -0.93
C ASP A 57 -5.71 -10.37 -0.09
N ILE A 58 -4.61 -9.84 -0.64
CA ILE A 58 -3.69 -8.92 0.02
C ILE A 58 -4.31 -7.58 0.46
N ALA A 59 -5.42 -7.15 -0.17
CA ALA A 59 -6.14 -5.93 0.23
C ALA A 59 -6.73 -6.02 1.65
N ASN A 60 -6.96 -7.23 2.18
CA ASN A 60 -7.43 -7.46 3.54
C ASN A 60 -6.37 -7.15 4.63
N PHE A 61 -5.12 -6.90 4.22
CA PHE A 61 -3.96 -6.77 5.09
C PHE A 61 -3.26 -5.40 4.99
N CYS A 62 -3.38 -4.71 3.86
CA CYS A 62 -2.56 -3.54 3.49
C CYS A 62 -2.77 -2.25 4.31
N ARG A 63 -3.68 -2.23 5.30
CA ARG A 63 -4.08 -1.02 6.05
C ARG A 63 -4.16 -1.22 7.57
N LYS A 64 -3.55 -2.29 8.10
CA LYS A 64 -3.54 -2.60 9.53
C LYS A 64 -2.16 -3.15 9.95
N GLN A 65 -1.85 -3.10 11.24
CA GLN A 65 -0.69 -3.81 11.77
C GLN A 65 -0.97 -5.32 11.76
N LEU A 66 -0.10 -6.07 11.08
CA LEU A 66 -0.23 -7.52 11.00
C LEU A 66 0.39 -8.20 12.22
N ASN A 67 -0.33 -9.17 12.78
CA ASN A 67 0.26 -10.13 13.70
C ASN A 67 1.08 -11.19 12.95
N ASP A 68 1.84 -12.02 13.67
CA ASP A 68 2.77 -12.97 13.03
C ASP A 68 2.07 -14.06 12.20
N ILE A 69 0.86 -14.49 12.58
CA ILE A 69 0.07 -15.41 11.75
C ILE A 69 -0.32 -14.72 10.44
N GLU A 70 -0.81 -13.48 10.49
CA GLU A 70 -1.18 -12.71 9.30
C GLU A 70 0.01 -12.42 8.39
N LYS A 71 1.19 -12.11 8.94
CA LYS A 71 2.42 -11.97 8.16
C LYS A 71 2.79 -13.26 7.44
N TYR A 72 2.64 -14.42 8.11
CA TYR A 72 2.91 -15.71 7.50
C TYR A 72 1.92 -16.02 6.37
N GLU A 73 0.62 -15.79 6.59
CA GLU A 73 -0.41 -15.94 5.56
C GLU A 73 -0.11 -15.03 4.35
N VAL A 74 0.22 -13.75 4.56
CA VAL A 74 0.55 -12.80 3.47
C VAL A 74 1.86 -13.17 2.75
N LEU A 75 2.82 -13.81 3.42
CA LEU A 75 4.09 -14.22 2.80
C LEU A 75 4.03 -15.56 2.04
N VAL A 76 3.19 -16.50 2.49
CA VAL A 76 3.24 -17.91 2.07
C VAL A 76 1.93 -18.42 1.50
N HIS A 77 0.79 -17.95 2.03
CA HIS A 77 -0.55 -18.39 1.64
C HIS A 77 -1.37 -17.25 1.01
N ASN A 78 -0.72 -16.24 0.44
CA ASN A 78 -1.42 -15.18 -0.27
C ASN A 78 -2.21 -15.76 -1.45
N TRP A 79 -3.37 -15.18 -1.75
CA TRP A 79 -4.09 -15.53 -2.98
C TRP A 79 -3.20 -15.27 -4.21
N ILE A 80 -3.24 -16.18 -5.19
CA ILE A 80 -2.56 -16.03 -6.48
C ILE A 80 -3.62 -16.32 -7.56
N PRO A 81 -3.81 -15.43 -8.55
CA PRO A 81 -4.72 -15.70 -9.66
C PRO A 81 -4.22 -16.87 -10.52
N ASP A 82 -5.14 -17.75 -10.91
CA ASP A 82 -4.87 -18.85 -11.84
C ASP A 82 -4.39 -18.36 -13.21
N VAL A 83 -3.77 -19.25 -13.98
CA VAL A 83 -3.16 -18.91 -15.29
C VAL A 83 -4.20 -18.44 -16.31
N ASP A 84 -5.44 -18.91 -16.19
CA ASP A 84 -6.56 -18.52 -17.03
C ASP A 84 -7.39 -17.36 -16.46
N PHE A 85 -7.04 -16.84 -15.27
CA PHE A 85 -7.75 -15.72 -14.64
C PHE A 85 -7.84 -14.50 -15.56
N LYS A 86 -9.04 -13.92 -15.66
CA LYS A 86 -9.35 -12.82 -16.57
C LYS A 86 -9.21 -11.48 -15.86
N PHE A 87 -7.98 -10.97 -15.78
CA PHE A 87 -7.70 -9.63 -15.26
C PHE A 87 -8.58 -8.56 -15.94
N PRO A 88 -9.26 -7.68 -15.17
CA PRO A 88 -10.03 -6.56 -15.70
C PRO A 88 -9.20 -5.64 -16.59
N THR A 89 -9.86 -4.99 -17.54
CA THR A 89 -9.23 -4.03 -18.46
C THR A 89 -9.57 -2.60 -18.08
N SER A 90 -8.54 -1.77 -17.92
CA SER A 90 -8.65 -0.38 -17.47
C SER A 90 -8.36 0.61 -18.61
N GLY A 91 -9.24 1.62 -18.76
CA GLY A 91 -9.06 2.77 -19.64
C GLY A 91 -9.12 2.49 -21.16
N LYS A 92 -9.01 3.55 -21.97
CA LYS A 92 -9.23 3.52 -23.45
C LYS A 92 -8.34 2.57 -24.26
N ARG A 93 -7.25 2.05 -23.67
CA ARG A 93 -6.32 1.11 -24.32
C ARG A 93 -6.51 -0.35 -23.86
N ASN A 94 -7.53 -0.62 -23.05
CA ASN A 94 -7.84 -1.94 -22.49
C ASN A 94 -6.61 -2.61 -21.84
N LEU A 95 -5.78 -1.81 -21.14
CA LEU A 95 -4.60 -2.33 -20.46
C LEU A 95 -5.05 -3.10 -19.22
N LYS A 96 -4.31 -4.14 -18.84
CA LYS A 96 -4.60 -4.99 -17.69
C LYS A 96 -3.33 -5.51 -17.04
N PHE A 97 -3.45 -5.97 -15.80
CA PHE A 97 -2.40 -6.74 -15.15
C PHE A 97 -1.99 -7.96 -16.00
N GLN A 98 -0.70 -8.31 -15.99
CA GLN A 98 -0.17 -9.47 -16.73
C GLN A 98 0.33 -10.53 -15.76
N HIS A 99 -0.16 -11.77 -15.91
CA HIS A 99 0.23 -12.92 -15.06
C HIS A 99 1.76 -13.10 -14.99
N SER A 100 2.45 -12.89 -16.12
CA SER A 100 3.91 -12.98 -16.22
C SER A 100 4.67 -12.06 -15.26
N TRP A 101 4.06 -10.95 -14.80
CA TRP A 101 4.68 -10.06 -13.82
C TRP A 101 4.84 -10.73 -12.44
N LEU A 102 3.96 -11.64 -12.05
CA LEU A 102 4.08 -12.41 -10.80
C LEU A 102 5.34 -13.29 -10.82
N ARG A 103 5.72 -13.81 -12.01
CA ARG A 103 6.95 -14.59 -12.21
C ARG A 103 8.19 -13.70 -12.25
N SER A 104 8.11 -12.51 -12.87
CA SER A 104 9.24 -11.57 -12.97
C SER A 104 9.54 -10.82 -11.66
N PHE A 105 8.52 -10.58 -10.84
CA PHE A 105 8.61 -9.83 -9.60
C PHE A 105 8.04 -10.68 -8.47
N VAL A 106 8.84 -11.58 -7.90
CA VAL A 106 8.37 -12.59 -6.93
C VAL A 106 7.74 -12.03 -5.65
N TRP A 107 7.93 -10.74 -5.37
CA TRP A 107 7.33 -9.99 -4.26
C TRP A 107 5.95 -9.39 -4.59
N LEU A 108 5.58 -9.35 -5.86
CA LEU A 108 4.37 -8.74 -6.40
C LEU A 108 3.20 -9.69 -6.21
N VAL A 109 2.10 -9.19 -5.64
CA VAL A 109 0.83 -9.89 -5.49
C VAL A 109 -0.26 -9.02 -6.09
N TYR A 110 -1.25 -9.64 -6.72
CA TYR A 110 -2.43 -8.97 -7.26
C TYR A 110 -3.61 -9.18 -6.33
N SER A 111 -4.31 -8.08 -6.01
CA SER A 111 -5.62 -8.08 -5.37
C SER A 111 -6.68 -8.08 -6.44
N ALA A 112 -7.55 -9.10 -6.43
CA ALA A 112 -8.76 -9.11 -7.25
C ALA A 112 -9.87 -8.25 -6.62
N ALA A 113 -9.87 -8.09 -5.29
CA ALA A 113 -10.80 -7.21 -4.58
C ALA A 113 -10.63 -5.72 -4.96
N GLU A 114 -9.40 -5.28 -5.26
CA GLU A 114 -9.10 -3.88 -5.63
C GLU A 114 -8.66 -3.67 -7.09
N ASP A 115 -8.66 -4.72 -7.93
CA ASP A 115 -8.04 -4.71 -9.27
C ASP A 115 -6.66 -4.03 -9.28
N GLY A 116 -5.74 -4.50 -8.44
CA GLY A 116 -4.55 -3.72 -8.14
C GLY A 116 -3.38 -4.52 -7.55
N ALA A 117 -2.16 -4.08 -7.83
CA ALA A 117 -0.95 -4.77 -7.41
C ALA A 117 -0.37 -4.21 -6.09
N TYR A 118 0.29 -5.08 -5.33
CA TYR A 118 0.88 -4.84 -4.03
C TYR A 118 2.23 -5.56 -3.87
N CYS A 119 3.04 -5.16 -2.89
CA CYS A 119 4.24 -5.86 -2.46
C CYS A 119 4.00 -6.53 -1.10
N ARG A 120 3.97 -7.87 -1.06
CA ARG A 120 3.64 -8.61 0.19
C ARG A 120 4.62 -8.37 1.34
N TYR A 121 5.90 -8.17 1.02
CA TYR A 121 6.94 -7.88 1.99
C TYR A 121 6.77 -6.47 2.57
N CYS A 122 6.60 -5.45 1.72
CA CYS A 122 6.39 -4.09 2.20
C CYS A 122 5.05 -3.91 2.94
N VAL A 123 4.01 -4.67 2.58
CA VAL A 123 2.74 -4.73 3.35
C VAL A 123 2.96 -5.28 4.77
N SER A 124 3.84 -6.28 4.91
CA SER A 124 4.00 -7.03 6.17
C SER A 124 5.10 -6.50 7.10
N PHE A 125 6.16 -5.92 6.53
CA PHE A 125 7.39 -5.47 7.22
C PHE A 125 7.78 -4.03 6.85
N GLY A 126 6.94 -3.31 6.11
CA GLY A 126 7.18 -1.90 5.80
C GLY A 126 7.12 -1.03 7.06
N SER A 127 8.18 -0.27 7.31
CA SER A 127 8.17 0.76 8.36
C SER A 127 7.13 1.83 8.07
N ASN A 128 6.04 1.86 8.85
CA ASN A 128 5.01 2.90 8.82
C ASN A 128 5.55 4.31 9.08
N SER A 129 6.75 4.41 9.66
CA SER A 129 7.43 5.65 10.01
C SER A 129 8.66 5.88 9.12
N VAL A 130 8.45 6.31 7.88
CA VAL A 130 9.46 7.14 7.21
C VAL A 130 9.57 8.43 8.03
N GLY A 131 10.80 8.77 8.45
CA GLY A 131 11.03 9.71 9.56
C GLY A 131 10.42 11.11 9.38
N LYS A 132 10.31 11.85 10.50
CA LYS A 132 9.84 13.24 10.57
C LYS A 132 10.60 14.15 9.58
N GLY A 133 10.08 14.31 8.36
CA GLY A 133 10.69 15.08 7.26
C GLY A 133 10.93 14.32 5.94
N GLY A 134 10.66 13.01 5.86
CA GLY A 134 10.97 12.18 4.69
C GLY A 134 9.89 12.13 3.61
N HIS A 135 10.08 12.84 2.49
CA HIS A 135 9.17 12.94 1.34
C HIS A 135 9.03 11.66 0.48
N GLN A 136 9.35 10.48 1.01
CA GLN A 136 9.28 9.20 0.28
C GLN A 136 7.88 8.62 0.37
N ASN A 137 7.17 8.63 -0.76
CA ASN A 137 5.83 8.08 -0.92
C ASN A 137 5.83 6.54 -0.92
N THR A 138 5.96 5.94 0.26
CA THR A 138 5.88 4.49 0.49
C THR A 138 4.49 3.91 0.24
N ASN A 139 3.44 4.73 0.15
CA ASN A 139 2.05 4.28 0.07
C ASN A 139 1.75 3.39 -1.16
N LEU A 140 2.35 3.67 -2.33
CA LEU A 140 2.06 2.94 -3.56
C LEU A 140 2.72 1.55 -3.58
N LEU A 141 1.93 0.51 -3.90
CA LEU A 141 2.24 -0.92 -3.73
C LEU A 141 2.23 -1.39 -2.25
N VAL A 142 1.86 -0.53 -1.29
CA VAL A 142 1.90 -0.87 0.15
C VAL A 142 0.55 -0.59 0.83
N GLN A 143 0.14 0.67 0.91
CA GLN A 143 -1.17 1.09 1.48
C GLN A 143 -2.23 1.29 0.39
N THR A 144 -1.79 1.61 -0.83
CA THR A 144 -2.63 1.82 -2.01
C THR A 144 -2.19 0.90 -3.14
N ALA A 145 -3.18 0.23 -3.74
CA ALA A 145 -2.94 -0.66 -4.86
C ALA A 145 -2.38 0.10 -6.07
N PHE A 146 -1.49 -0.54 -6.82
CA PHE A 146 -0.98 -0.02 -8.08
C PHE A 146 -1.85 -0.48 -9.25
N GLN A 147 -2.32 0.48 -10.06
CA GLN A 147 -3.24 0.23 -11.19
C GLN A 147 -2.80 0.89 -12.51
N ASP A 148 -1.68 1.64 -12.55
CA ASP A 148 -1.18 2.26 -13.79
C ASP A 148 -0.44 1.22 -14.65
N TRP A 149 -1.19 0.35 -15.32
CA TRP A 149 -0.67 -0.71 -16.17
C TRP A 149 0.24 -0.20 -17.31
N LYS A 150 0.14 1.08 -17.69
CA LYS A 150 1.05 1.70 -18.67
C LYS A 150 2.47 1.83 -18.12
N LYS A 151 2.63 2.04 -16.81
CA LYS A 151 3.92 2.23 -16.12
C LYS A 151 4.33 1.05 -15.23
N ALA A 152 3.61 -0.06 -15.25
CA ALA A 152 3.84 -1.21 -14.38
C ALA A 152 5.32 -1.65 -14.34
N LEU A 153 5.92 -1.98 -15.48
CA LEU A 153 7.31 -2.46 -15.54
C LEU A 153 8.34 -1.41 -15.05
N GLU A 154 8.11 -0.13 -15.32
CA GLU A 154 8.94 0.97 -14.80
C GLU A 154 8.85 1.02 -13.27
N LYS A 155 7.62 1.11 -12.75
CA LYS A 155 7.35 1.31 -11.32
C LYS A 155 7.70 0.08 -10.47
N PHE A 156 7.58 -1.13 -11.00
CA PHE A 156 8.04 -2.35 -10.31
C PHE A 156 9.58 -2.43 -10.27
N ARG A 157 10.27 -2.09 -11.37
CA ARG A 157 11.74 -2.04 -11.42
C ARG A 157 12.34 -0.92 -10.55
N GLU A 158 11.60 0.17 -10.37
CA GLU A 158 11.94 1.21 -9.37
C GLU A 158 11.71 0.71 -7.94
N HIS A 159 10.52 0.15 -7.65
CA HIS A 159 10.15 -0.31 -6.31
C HIS A 159 11.16 -1.33 -5.75
N GLN A 160 11.53 -2.34 -6.54
CA GLN A 160 12.43 -3.40 -6.09
C GLN A 160 13.86 -2.93 -5.74
N LYS A 161 14.24 -1.70 -6.14
CA LYS A 161 15.54 -1.10 -5.84
C LYS A 161 15.51 -0.20 -4.61
N LYS A 162 14.33 0.11 -4.06
CA LYS A 162 14.21 1.03 -2.92
C LYS A 162 14.68 0.34 -1.64
N LYS A 163 15.46 1.04 -0.81
CA LYS A 163 16.01 0.49 0.44
C LYS A 163 14.93 -0.15 1.34
N TYR A 164 13.80 0.53 1.57
CA TYR A 164 12.73 -0.04 2.40
C TYR A 164 12.14 -1.36 1.87
N HIS A 165 12.23 -1.61 0.56
CA HIS A 165 11.79 -2.87 -0.03
C HIS A 165 12.82 -3.97 0.24
N LEU A 166 14.12 -3.66 0.08
CA LEU A 166 15.20 -4.61 0.38
C LEU A 166 15.21 -4.98 1.87
N ASP A 167 15.09 -3.99 2.75
CA ASP A 167 15.02 -4.20 4.20
C ASP A 167 13.80 -5.08 4.57
N ALA A 168 12.61 -4.77 4.03
CA ALA A 168 11.39 -5.57 4.27
C ALA A 168 11.43 -6.97 3.65
N MET A 169 12.19 -7.17 2.56
CA MET A 169 12.44 -8.49 1.96
C MET A 169 13.30 -9.36 2.88
N GLU A 170 14.37 -8.78 3.44
CA GLU A 170 15.27 -9.45 4.40
C GLU A 170 14.53 -9.81 5.69
N ASP A 171 13.80 -8.85 6.28
CA ASP A 171 12.98 -9.07 7.47
C ASP A 171 11.94 -10.19 7.24
N GLY A 172 11.25 -10.19 6.10
CA GLY A 172 10.27 -11.22 5.76
C GLY A 172 10.87 -12.61 5.51
N GLN A 173 12.08 -12.69 4.96
CA GLN A 173 12.80 -13.96 4.81
C GLN A 173 13.24 -14.52 6.17
N ASN A 174 13.84 -13.69 7.01
CA ASN A 174 14.26 -14.05 8.37
C ASN A 174 13.06 -14.47 9.24
N PHE A 175 11.96 -13.70 9.17
CA PHE A 175 10.71 -14.03 9.84
C PHE A 175 10.18 -15.41 9.42
N LYS A 176 10.10 -15.69 8.11
CA LYS A 176 9.59 -16.96 7.59
C LYS A 176 10.37 -18.15 8.16
N LEU A 177 11.70 -18.10 8.10
CA LEU A 177 12.58 -19.18 8.59
C LEU A 177 12.39 -19.44 10.10
N ILE A 178 12.29 -18.38 10.90
CA ILE A 178 12.08 -18.49 12.35
C ILE A 178 10.68 -19.03 12.66
N TYR A 179 9.66 -18.57 11.95
CA TYR A 179 8.27 -18.98 12.15
C TYR A 179 8.06 -20.46 11.82
N GLU A 180 8.59 -20.93 10.68
CA GLU A 180 8.48 -22.33 10.26
C GLU A 180 9.19 -23.28 11.22
N LYS A 181 10.39 -22.92 11.69
CA LYS A 181 11.11 -23.70 12.70
C LYS A 181 10.32 -23.82 14.02
N ARG A 182 9.83 -22.70 14.57
CA ARG A 182 9.03 -22.75 15.81
C ARG A 182 7.78 -23.61 15.65
N LYS A 183 7.14 -23.58 14.47
CA LYS A 183 5.97 -24.40 14.16
C LYS A 183 6.29 -25.90 14.10
N SER A 184 7.46 -26.30 13.57
CA SER A 184 7.89 -27.71 13.61
C SER A 184 8.24 -28.19 15.01
N ASP A 185 8.91 -27.35 15.81
CA ASP A 185 9.34 -27.70 17.17
C ASP A 185 8.11 -27.96 18.08
N VAL A 186 7.05 -27.14 17.97
CA VAL A 186 5.80 -27.35 18.73
C VAL A 186 5.04 -28.62 18.32
N ILE A 187 5.11 -29.02 17.05
CA ILE A 187 4.42 -30.24 16.57
C ILE A 187 5.13 -31.50 17.09
N SER A 188 6.47 -31.53 17.07
CA SER A 188 7.22 -32.71 17.52
C SER A 188 7.12 -32.95 19.03
N GLU A 189 7.00 -31.90 19.85
CA GLU A 189 6.77 -32.02 21.30
C GLU A 189 5.43 -32.72 21.63
N ILE A 190 4.39 -32.53 20.79
CA ILE A 190 3.06 -33.13 21.02
C ILE A 190 3.05 -34.62 20.71
N ASP A 191 3.72 -35.06 19.64
CA ASP A 191 3.75 -36.47 19.22
C ASP A 191 4.61 -37.36 20.13
N ILE A 192 5.56 -36.80 20.88
CA ILE A 192 6.39 -37.53 21.86
C ILE A 192 5.61 -37.82 23.17
N GLY A 193 4.54 -37.08 23.44
CA GLY A 193 3.73 -37.19 24.67
C GLY A 193 2.60 -38.22 24.63
N ARG A 194 2.66 -39.22 23.73
CA ARG A 194 1.52 -40.11 23.41
C ARG A 194 1.89 -41.60 23.37
#